data_AF-A0A160PFZ0-F1
#
_entry.id   AF-A0A160PFZ0-F1
#
_cell.length_a   1.000
_cell.length_b   1.000
_cell.length_c   1.000
_cell.angle_alpha   90.00
_cell.angle_beta   90.00
_cell.angle_gamma   90.00
#
_symmetry.space_group_name_H-M   'P 1'
#
loop_
_entity.id
_entity.type
_entity.pdbx_description
1 polymer ?
#
loop_
_entity_poly.entity_id
_entity_poly.type
_entity_poly.pdbx_seq_one_letter_code
_entity_poly.pdbx_strand_id
1 'polypeptide(L)'
;MRIGCAVLLTGLLMPSAPRALEAQSDVVAFVGAARHHIGERVTLDHCHLVYTTEEEITCVGLLPRDAAGDVRMAGKLLIRVGAAEIAGHRRALSQCAGGSLDRACEVSVSGEVFDASRAFGLDEARLLGLREAAIRWPD
;
A
#
# COMPACT_ATOMS: atom_id res chain seq x y z
N MET A 1 -34.00 57.92 -2.66
CA MET A 1 -33.26 57.52 -1.44
C MET A 1 -33.50 56.04 -1.21
N ARG A 2 -32.50 55.21 -1.55
CA ARG A 2 -31.73 54.31 -0.65
C ARG A 2 -32.52 53.08 -0.15
N ILE A 3 -32.32 51.90 -0.76
CA ILE A 3 -31.33 50.82 -0.46
C ILE A 3 -32.05 49.68 0.26
N GLY A 4 -31.86 48.43 -0.22
CA GLY A 4 -32.15 47.24 0.59
C GLY A 4 -32.34 45.94 -0.19
N CYS A 5 -31.44 45.59 -1.11
CA CYS A 5 -31.43 44.27 -1.75
C CYS A 5 -30.71 43.28 -0.81
N ALA A 6 -31.47 42.41 -0.12
CA ALA A 6 -30.91 41.36 0.73
C ALA A 6 -30.72 40.08 -0.10
N VAL A 7 -29.50 39.86 -0.58
CA VAL A 7 -29.08 38.61 -1.21
C VAL A 7 -28.75 37.61 -0.10
N LEU A 8 -29.62 36.64 0.12
CA LEU A 8 -29.35 35.46 0.95
C LEU A 8 -28.49 34.49 0.14
N LEU A 9 -27.17 34.56 0.35
CA LEU A 9 -26.21 33.55 -0.10
C LEU A 9 -26.33 32.32 0.81
N THR A 10 -27.11 31.33 0.38
CA THR A 10 -27.11 29.98 0.94
C THR A 10 -25.77 29.32 0.57
N GLY A 11 -24.81 29.39 1.50
CA GLY A 11 -23.53 28.70 1.39
C GLY A 11 -23.74 27.19 1.28
N LEU A 12 -23.27 26.62 0.18
CA LEU A 12 -23.12 25.19 -0.01
C LEU A 12 -22.16 24.64 1.05
N LEU A 13 -22.70 23.98 2.06
CA LEU A 13 -21.94 23.12 2.97
C LEU A 13 -21.48 21.90 2.17
N MET A 14 -20.28 21.98 1.60
CA MET A 14 -19.59 20.78 1.11
C MET A 14 -19.10 19.96 2.32
N PRO A 15 -19.53 18.70 2.48
CA PRO A 15 -18.93 17.81 3.46
C PRO A 15 -17.50 17.52 3.01
N SER A 16 -16.54 18.15 3.68
CA SER A 16 -15.13 17.82 3.55
C SER A 16 -14.93 16.47 4.23
N ALA A 17 -14.92 15.39 3.45
CA ALA A 17 -14.51 14.08 3.97
C ALA A 17 -13.11 14.23 4.61
N PRO A 18 -12.87 13.73 5.82
CA PRO A 18 -11.55 13.79 6.41
C PRO A 18 -10.63 12.96 5.52
N ARG A 19 -9.65 13.62 4.91
CA ARG A 19 -8.47 12.92 4.38
C ARG A 19 -7.82 12.25 5.58
N ALA A 20 -8.07 10.96 5.76
CA ALA A 20 -7.30 10.14 6.66
C ALA A 20 -5.83 10.40 6.32
N LEU A 21 -5.10 10.93 7.28
CA LEU A 21 -3.68 11.23 7.14
C LEU A 21 -2.99 9.88 6.97
N GLU A 22 -2.71 9.48 5.73
CA GLU A 22 -1.99 8.24 5.44
C GLU A 22 -0.61 8.33 6.08
N ALA A 23 -0.35 7.43 7.04
CA ALA A 23 0.98 7.29 7.60
C ALA A 23 1.91 6.77 6.50
N GLN A 24 2.87 7.61 6.10
CA GLN A 24 3.92 7.25 5.15
C GLN A 24 5.07 6.62 5.94
N SER A 25 5.46 5.39 5.59
CA SER A 25 6.51 4.67 6.29
C SER A 25 7.41 3.90 5.31
N ASP A 26 8.71 3.92 5.60
CA ASP A 26 9.66 2.96 5.05
C ASP A 26 9.22 1.53 5.43
N VAL A 27 9.27 0.59 4.49
CA VAL A 27 8.84 -0.81 4.67
C VAL A 27 9.61 -1.50 5.81
N VAL A 28 10.87 -1.12 6.06
CA VAL A 28 11.72 -1.66 7.14
C VAL A 28 11.14 -1.30 8.51
N ALA A 29 10.86 -0.01 8.73
CA ALA A 29 10.26 0.48 9.96
C ALA A 29 8.83 -0.04 10.12
N PHE A 30 8.12 -0.15 9.00
CA PHE A 30 6.77 -0.66 8.95
C PHE A 30 6.72 -2.13 9.41
N VAL A 31 7.51 -3.05 8.85
CA VAL A 31 7.39 -4.49 9.19
C VAL A 31 7.58 -4.78 10.69
N GLY A 32 8.46 -4.03 11.38
CA GLY A 32 8.65 -4.15 12.82
C GLY A 32 7.47 -3.63 13.66
N ALA A 33 6.75 -2.63 13.16
CA ALA A 33 5.62 -1.98 13.85
C ALA A 33 4.24 -2.37 13.28
N ALA A 34 4.19 -3.06 12.14
CA ALA A 34 2.99 -3.22 11.31
C ALA A 34 1.85 -3.95 12.02
N ARG A 35 2.17 -4.75 13.04
CA ARG A 35 1.15 -5.35 13.92
C ARG A 35 0.29 -4.31 14.63
N HIS A 36 0.87 -3.17 15.02
CA HIS A 36 0.15 -2.09 15.68
C HIS A 36 -0.75 -1.30 14.71
N HIS A 37 -0.55 -1.46 13.41
CA HIS A 37 -1.31 -0.79 12.36
C HIS A 37 -2.44 -1.66 11.80
N ILE A 38 -2.71 -2.85 12.36
CA ILE A 38 -3.79 -3.72 11.87
C ILE A 38 -5.13 -2.97 11.92
N GLY A 39 -5.83 -2.94 10.78
CA GLY A 39 -7.08 -2.21 10.58
C GLY A 39 -6.89 -0.75 10.15
N GLU A 40 -5.65 -0.24 10.12
CA GLU A 40 -5.34 1.10 9.62
C GLU A 40 -5.02 1.06 8.13
N ARG A 41 -5.27 2.19 7.45
CA ARG A 41 -4.87 2.38 6.05
C ARG A 41 -3.52 3.07 5.98
N VAL A 42 -2.59 2.47 5.24
CA VAL A 42 -1.20 2.94 5.12
C VAL A 42 -0.78 3.00 3.66
N THR A 43 0.25 3.79 3.39
CA THR A 43 0.97 3.80 2.10
C THR A 43 2.41 3.39 2.34
N LEU A 44 2.84 2.37 1.59
CA LEU A 44 4.19 1.83 1.61
C LEU A 44 4.89 2.18 0.30
N ASP A 45 5.95 2.97 0.40
CA ASP A 45 6.79 3.32 -0.74
C ASP A 45 7.93 2.30 -0.92
N HIS A 46 8.50 2.25 -2.14
CA HIS A 46 9.64 1.38 -2.48
C HIS A 46 9.38 -0.13 -2.26
N CYS A 47 8.12 -0.53 -2.38
CA CYS A 47 7.70 -1.93 -2.34
C CYS A 47 8.11 -2.63 -3.64
N HIS A 48 8.94 -3.67 -3.55
CA HIS A 48 9.27 -4.49 -4.71
C HIS A 48 8.31 -5.67 -4.85
N LEU A 49 7.63 -5.77 -5.99
CA LEU A 49 6.76 -6.90 -6.30
C LEU A 49 7.61 -8.05 -6.84
N VAL A 50 7.63 -9.18 -6.13
CA VAL A 50 8.53 -10.32 -6.47
C VAL A 50 7.80 -11.61 -6.76
N TYR A 51 6.54 -11.73 -6.36
CA TYR A 51 5.72 -12.89 -6.69
C TYR A 51 4.29 -12.42 -6.89
N THR A 52 3.65 -12.87 -7.96
CA THR A 52 2.26 -12.49 -8.24
C THR A 52 1.50 -13.72 -8.72
N THR A 53 0.36 -13.99 -8.10
CA THR A 53 -0.65 -14.97 -8.52
C THR A 53 -1.92 -14.25 -8.93
N GLU A 54 -2.97 -14.97 -9.30
CA GLU A 54 -4.28 -14.37 -9.57
C GLU A 54 -4.92 -13.75 -8.31
N GLU A 55 -4.56 -14.22 -7.12
CA GLU A 55 -5.21 -13.84 -5.85
C GLU A 55 -4.38 -12.86 -5.02
N GLU A 56 -3.05 -12.92 -5.12
CA GLU A 56 -2.16 -12.15 -4.26
C GLU A 56 -0.84 -11.76 -4.92
N ILE A 57 -0.25 -10.68 -4.42
CA ILE A 57 1.09 -10.22 -4.78
C ILE A 57 1.95 -10.23 -3.51
N THR A 58 3.18 -10.71 -3.59
CA THR A 58 4.17 -10.55 -2.53
C THR A 58 4.98 -9.29 -2.78
N CYS A 59 4.85 -8.35 -1.85
CA CYS A 59 5.69 -7.18 -1.72
C CYS A 59 6.87 -7.49 -0.80
N VAL A 60 8.08 -7.09 -1.17
CA VAL A 60 9.22 -7.08 -0.26
C VAL A 60 9.75 -5.67 -0.08
N GLY A 61 10.05 -5.33 1.17
CA GLY A 61 10.89 -4.18 1.49
C GLY A 61 12.35 -4.58 1.39
N LEU A 62 13.17 -3.73 0.79
CA LEU A 62 14.61 -3.94 0.67
C LEU A 62 15.35 -2.95 1.57
N LEU A 63 16.39 -3.42 2.24
CA LEU A 63 17.35 -2.56 2.91
C LEU A 63 18.25 -1.88 1.88
N PRO A 64 18.78 -0.67 2.19
CA PRO A 64 19.83 -0.06 1.39
C PRO A 64 21.00 -1.03 1.18
N ARG A 65 21.65 -0.92 0.01
CA ARG A 65 22.85 -1.71 -0.30
C ARG A 65 23.90 -1.52 0.80
N ASP A 66 24.48 -2.62 1.25
CA ASP A 66 25.58 -2.56 2.21
C ASP A 66 26.91 -2.20 1.51
N ALA A 67 27.99 -2.14 2.29
CA ALA A 67 29.32 -1.79 1.79
C ALA A 67 29.88 -2.81 0.77
N ALA A 68 29.37 -4.04 0.74
CA ALA A 68 29.72 -5.05 -0.26
C ALA A 68 28.87 -4.93 -1.54
N GLY A 69 27.84 -4.08 -1.53
CA GLY A 69 26.90 -3.88 -2.63
C GLY A 69 25.69 -4.83 -2.58
N ASP A 70 25.58 -5.64 -1.53
CA ASP A 70 24.53 -6.63 -1.35
C ASP A 70 23.22 -5.98 -0.88
N VAL A 71 22.10 -6.48 -1.41
CA VAL A 71 20.75 -6.06 -1.02
C VAL A 71 20.13 -7.14 -0.16
N ARG A 72 19.56 -6.75 0.98
CA ARG A 72 18.89 -7.68 1.90
C ARG A 72 17.43 -7.34 2.04
N MET A 73 16.59 -8.36 2.21
CA MET A 73 15.17 -8.16 2.49
C MET A 73 14.97 -7.65 3.92
N ALA A 74 14.21 -6.57 4.07
CA ALA A 74 13.77 -6.02 5.34
C ALA A 74 12.55 -6.75 5.90
N GLY A 75 11.66 -7.16 5.00
CA GLY A 75 10.48 -7.93 5.31
C GLY A 75 9.61 -8.13 4.07
N LYS A 76 8.52 -8.87 4.25
CA LYS A 76 7.56 -9.18 3.19
C LYS A 76 6.14 -8.95 3.65
N LEU A 77 5.29 -8.58 2.70
CA LEU A 77 3.87 -8.33 2.89
C LEU A 77 3.08 -8.99 1.78
N LEU A 78 1.92 -9.52 2.14
CA LEU A 78 0.95 -10.01 1.17
C LEU A 78 0.03 -8.87 0.74
N ILE A 79 -0.11 -8.67 -0.56
CA ILE A 79 -0.95 -7.62 -1.13
C ILE A 79 -2.14 -8.29 -1.80
N ARG A 80 -3.33 -7.94 -1.33
CA ARG A 80 -4.62 -8.29 -1.93
C ARG A 80 -5.22 -7.02 -2.51
N VAL A 81 -5.19 -6.94 -3.83
CA VAL A 81 -5.67 -5.76 -4.56
C VAL A 81 -7.18 -5.59 -4.40
N GLY A 82 -7.64 -4.34 -4.40
CA GLY A 82 -9.06 -4.04 -4.47
C GLY A 82 -9.63 -4.28 -5.86
N ALA A 83 -10.95 -4.40 -5.98
CA ALA A 83 -11.62 -4.66 -7.27
C ALA A 83 -11.35 -3.59 -8.35
N ALA A 84 -11.02 -2.35 -7.95
CA ALA A 84 -10.67 -1.28 -8.88
C ALA A 84 -9.25 -1.42 -9.47
N GLU A 85 -8.39 -2.25 -8.87
CA GLU A 85 -6.96 -2.35 -9.20
C GLU A 85 -6.64 -3.59 -10.08
N ILE A 86 -7.63 -4.10 -10.81
CA ILE A 86 -7.46 -5.25 -11.74
C ILE A 86 -6.37 -4.97 -12.78
N ALA A 87 -6.26 -3.73 -13.26
CA ALA A 87 -5.26 -3.34 -14.25
C ALA A 87 -3.84 -3.40 -13.68
N GLY A 88 -3.62 -2.84 -12.48
CA GLY A 88 -2.35 -2.91 -11.78
C GLY A 88 -1.94 -4.35 -11.47
N HIS A 89 -2.90 -5.17 -11.02
CA HIS A 89 -2.66 -6.59 -10.77
C HIS A 89 -2.23 -7.35 -12.02
N ARG A 90 -2.90 -7.12 -13.16
CA ARG A 90 -2.52 -7.75 -14.45
C ARG A 90 -1.12 -7.31 -14.90
N ARG A 91 -0.75 -6.06 -14.64
CA ARG A 91 0.62 -5.59 -14.91
C ARG A 91 1.63 -6.32 -14.03
N ALA A 92 1.36 -6.45 -12.73
CA ALA A 92 2.21 -7.20 -11.81
C ALA A 92 2.37 -8.68 -12.24
N LEU A 93 1.28 -9.34 -12.64
CA LEU A 93 1.31 -10.71 -13.17
C LEU A 93 2.24 -10.86 -14.38
N SER A 94 2.19 -9.91 -15.31
CA SER A 94 2.97 -10.01 -16.56
C SER A 94 4.44 -9.61 -16.40
N GLN A 95 4.76 -8.73 -15.44
CA GLN A 95 6.10 -8.12 -15.34
C GLN A 95 6.89 -8.58 -14.10
N CYS A 96 6.20 -8.92 -13.00
CA CYS A 96 6.82 -9.04 -11.67
C CYS A 96 6.65 -10.43 -11.03
N ALA A 97 6.12 -11.41 -11.76
CA ALA A 97 5.91 -12.77 -11.24
C ALA A 97 7.20 -13.58 -11.07
N GLY A 98 8.31 -13.16 -11.68
CA GLY A 98 9.55 -13.94 -11.79
C GLY A 98 10.55 -13.82 -10.63
N GLY A 99 10.25 -13.08 -9.57
CA GLY A 99 11.18 -12.92 -8.43
C GLY A 99 12.36 -11.98 -8.66
N SER A 100 12.47 -11.36 -9.84
CA SER A 100 13.53 -10.39 -10.14
C SER A 100 13.27 -9.05 -9.42
N LEU A 101 14.33 -8.46 -8.86
CA LEU A 101 14.30 -7.11 -8.27
C LEU A 101 14.52 -6.04 -9.36
N ASP A 102 13.70 -6.07 -10.42
CA ASP A 102 13.72 -5.03 -11.45
C ASP A 102 13.09 -3.74 -10.90
N ARG A 103 13.66 -2.59 -11.25
CA ARG A 103 13.12 -1.26 -10.90
C ARG A 103 11.72 -1.05 -11.47
N ALA A 104 11.38 -1.71 -12.57
CA ALA A 104 10.02 -1.68 -13.11
C ALA A 104 8.96 -2.27 -12.16
N CYS A 105 9.38 -3.07 -11.17
CA CYS A 105 8.54 -3.70 -10.15
C CYS A 105 8.63 -3.03 -8.78
N GLU A 106 9.38 -1.92 -8.67
CA GLU A 106 9.38 -1.06 -7.49
C GLU A 106 8.19 -0.11 -7.58
N VAL A 107 7.27 -0.19 -6.62
CA VAL A 107 5.98 0.55 -6.61
C VAL A 107 5.70 1.16 -5.24
N SER A 108 4.72 2.05 -5.18
CA SER A 108 4.05 2.38 -3.91
C SER A 108 2.73 1.62 -3.82
N VAL A 109 2.42 1.06 -2.65
CA VAL A 109 1.17 0.33 -2.40
C VAL A 109 0.44 0.96 -1.23
N SER A 110 -0.84 1.30 -1.42
CA SER A 110 -1.70 1.75 -0.34
C SER A 110 -2.79 0.73 -0.06
N GLY A 111 -3.16 0.53 1.21
CA GLY A 111 -4.14 -0.47 1.58
C GLY A 111 -4.36 -0.57 3.08
N GLU A 112 -5.34 -1.36 3.50
CA GLU A 112 -5.60 -1.62 4.92
C GLU A 112 -4.72 -2.77 5.41
N VAL A 113 -4.03 -2.56 6.53
CA VAL A 113 -3.18 -3.58 7.13
C VAL A 113 -4.01 -4.70 7.73
N PHE A 114 -3.68 -5.95 7.43
CA PHE A 114 -4.32 -7.11 8.02
C PHE A 114 -3.34 -8.20 8.45
N ASP A 115 -3.76 -9.01 9.41
CA ASP A 115 -3.07 -10.24 9.78
C ASP A 115 -3.42 -11.35 8.78
N ALA A 116 -2.44 -11.71 7.95
CA ALA A 116 -2.56 -12.79 6.99
C ALA A 116 -2.24 -14.17 7.58
N SER A 117 -1.65 -14.24 8.78
CA SER A 117 -1.16 -15.48 9.42
C SER A 117 -2.24 -16.56 9.51
N ARG A 118 -3.47 -16.15 9.85
CA ARG A 118 -4.61 -17.06 9.99
C ARG A 118 -4.96 -17.80 8.69
N ALA A 119 -4.73 -17.18 7.52
CA ALA A 119 -4.97 -17.83 6.23
C ALA A 119 -3.99 -18.98 5.95
N PHE A 120 -2.86 -19.03 6.66
CA PHE A 120 -1.81 -20.03 6.50
C PHE A 120 -1.67 -20.95 7.73
N GLY A 121 -2.61 -20.90 8.67
CA GLY A 121 -2.55 -21.71 9.89
C GLY A 121 -1.37 -21.37 10.81
N LEU A 122 -0.83 -20.15 10.70
CA LEU A 122 0.25 -19.66 11.53
C LEU A 122 -0.31 -18.95 12.78
N ASP A 123 0.42 -18.99 13.89
CA ASP A 123 0.14 -18.18 15.08
C ASP A 123 0.06 -16.68 14.74
N GLU A 124 -0.64 -15.90 15.56
CA GLU A 124 -1.03 -14.53 15.23
C GLU A 124 0.14 -13.60 14.81
N ALA A 125 -0.15 -12.82 13.76
CA ALA A 125 0.62 -11.75 13.13
C ALA A 125 2.07 -12.06 12.69
N ARG A 126 2.39 -13.32 12.41
CA ARG A 126 3.67 -13.72 11.78
C ARG A 126 3.76 -13.36 10.30
N LEU A 127 2.62 -13.09 9.67
CA LEU A 127 2.51 -12.66 8.29
C LEU A 127 1.48 -11.54 8.21
N LEU A 128 1.90 -10.40 7.67
CA LEU A 128 1.06 -9.21 7.52
C LEU A 128 0.82 -8.95 6.03
N GLY A 129 -0.25 -8.23 5.75
CA GLY A 129 -0.58 -7.85 4.39
C GLY A 129 -1.36 -6.56 4.30
N LEU A 130 -1.56 -6.09 3.07
CA LEU A 130 -2.47 -5.01 2.72
C LEU A 130 -3.65 -5.59 1.94
N ARG A 131 -4.87 -5.28 2.35
CA ARG A 131 -6.11 -5.60 1.62
C ARG A 131 -6.75 -4.36 1.03
N GLU A 132 -7.63 -4.58 0.06
CA GLU A 132 -8.22 -3.50 -0.75
C GLU A 132 -7.13 -2.57 -1.29
N ALA A 133 -6.01 -3.18 -1.71
CA ALA A 133 -4.80 -2.45 -2.02
C ALA A 133 -4.87 -1.80 -3.41
N ALA A 134 -4.27 -0.62 -3.53
CA ALA A 134 -4.05 0.11 -4.77
C ALA A 134 -2.56 0.18 -5.07
N ILE A 135 -2.17 0.08 -6.35
CA ILE A 135 -0.77 0.04 -6.78
C ILE A 135 -0.46 1.29 -7.59
N ARG A 136 0.49 2.08 -7.12
CA ARG A 136 1.06 3.21 -7.86
C ARG A 136 2.40 2.79 -8.46
N TRP A 137 2.40 2.67 -9.78
CA TRP A 137 3.61 2.38 -10.55
C TRP A 137 4.46 3.66 -10.72
N PRO A 138 5.79 3.51 -10.88
CA PRO A 138 6.65 4.61 -11.30
C PRO A 138 6.29 5.02 -12.73
N ASP A 139 6.31 6.33 -12.98
CA ASP A 139 6.04 6.95 -14.29
C ASP A 139 7.10 6.58 -15.35
#